data_AF-A0A1Q2SRM7-F1
#
_entry.id   AF-A0A1Q2SRM7-F1
#
_cell.length_a   1.000
_cell.length_b   1.000
_cell.length_c   1.000
_cell.angle_alpha   90.00
_cell.angle_beta   90.00
_cell.angle_gamma   90.00
#
_symmetry.space_group_name_H-M   'P 1'
#
loop_
_entity.id
_entity.type
_entity.pdbx_description
1 polymer ?
#
loop_
_entity_poly.entity_id
_entity_poly.type
_entity_poly.pdbx_seq_one_letter_code
_entity_poly.pdbx_strand_id
1 'polypeptide(L)'
;MITHSETVIPAGGSEDLLRYALIPVHGYGIAVATVARMLDDGTTGRARVLPPGTALPYGAHPIVLAETTVYGVSCVEAVLRGWGTHLPKPWLVLVSDAPARPVADVRYAVRALGARLAGVATVPYLPVLRAVKEPDEALEFKDVQAAAGKLRRALEGNNR
;
A
#
# COMPACT_ATOMS: atom_id res chain seq x y z
N MET A 1 39.65 -30.06 -25.70
CA MET A 1 39.53 -28.71 -25.11
C MET A 1 38.07 -28.33 -25.22
N ILE A 2 37.29 -28.53 -24.16
CA ILE A 2 35.82 -28.38 -24.18
C ILE A 2 35.50 -27.06 -23.49
N THR A 3 34.97 -26.11 -24.25
CA THR A 3 34.57 -24.78 -23.77
C THR A 3 33.26 -24.94 -22.98
N HIS A 4 33.29 -24.66 -21.68
CA HIS A 4 32.06 -24.54 -20.88
C HIS A 4 31.41 -23.19 -21.22
N SER A 5 30.26 -23.23 -21.90
CA SER A 5 29.36 -22.09 -22.01
C SER A 5 28.63 -21.91 -20.69
N GLU A 6 29.08 -20.98 -19.87
CA GLU A 6 28.32 -20.52 -18.71
C GLU A 6 27.01 -19.88 -19.20
N THR A 7 25.90 -20.55 -18.91
CA THR A 7 24.57 -19.95 -19.04
C THR A 7 24.44 -18.92 -17.94
N VAL A 8 24.55 -17.65 -18.32
CA VAL A 8 24.19 -16.52 -17.47
C VAL A 8 22.68 -16.60 -17.23
N ILE A 9 22.28 -17.08 -16.05
CA ILE A 9 20.92 -16.93 -15.55
C ILE A 9 20.71 -15.43 -15.33
N PRO A 10 19.73 -14.77 -15.97
CA PRO A 10 19.48 -13.36 -15.70
C PRO A 10 19.11 -13.23 -14.22
N ALA A 11 19.84 -12.37 -13.52
CA ALA A 11 19.62 -12.08 -12.11
C ALA A 11 18.14 -11.80 -11.85
N GLY A 12 17.50 -12.66 -11.05
CA GLY A 12 16.21 -12.41 -10.46
C GLY A 12 16.32 -11.17 -9.58
N GLY A 13 15.98 -10.01 -10.13
CA GLY A 13 15.94 -8.77 -9.40
C GLY A 13 14.85 -8.84 -8.32
N SER A 14 15.28 -8.86 -7.06
CA SER A 14 14.59 -8.24 -5.92
C SER A 14 13.15 -8.66 -5.61
N GLU A 15 12.78 -9.93 -5.80
CA GLU A 15 11.55 -10.46 -5.16
C GLU A 15 11.76 -10.76 -3.66
N ASP A 16 12.98 -11.13 -3.25
CA ASP A 16 13.33 -11.50 -1.86
C ASP A 16 13.31 -10.33 -0.86
N LEU A 17 13.17 -9.08 -1.33
CA LEU A 17 13.13 -7.88 -0.47
C LEU A 17 11.76 -7.22 -0.41
N LEU A 18 10.80 -7.65 -1.24
CA LEU A 18 9.50 -6.99 -1.31
C LEU A 18 8.66 -7.35 -0.08
N ARG A 19 8.54 -6.40 0.83
CA ARG A 19 7.76 -6.55 2.06
C ARG A 19 6.30 -6.17 1.89
N TYR A 20 6.01 -5.14 1.10
CA TYR A 20 4.67 -4.58 0.93
C TYR A 20 4.26 -4.52 -0.54
N ALA A 21 3.17 -5.22 -0.86
CA ALA A 21 2.54 -5.20 -2.18
C ALA A 21 1.32 -4.29 -2.15
N LEU A 22 1.44 -3.11 -2.75
CA LEU A 22 0.42 -2.06 -2.73
C LEU A 22 -0.56 -2.24 -3.88
N ILE A 23 -1.85 -2.28 -3.57
CA ILE A 23 -2.94 -2.54 -4.51
C ILE A 23 -3.92 -1.36 -4.40
N PRO A 24 -3.75 -0.30 -5.22
CA PRO A 24 -4.71 0.78 -5.28
C PRO A 24 -6.04 0.28 -5.86
N VAL A 25 -7.14 0.51 -5.14
CA VAL A 25 -8.47 0.07 -5.61
C VAL A 25 -9.07 1.01 -6.65
N HIS A 26 -8.57 2.25 -6.71
CA HIS A 26 -8.92 3.21 -7.75
C HIS A 26 -7.75 4.18 -7.95
N GLY A 27 -7.42 4.41 -9.23
CA GLY A 27 -6.41 5.40 -9.66
C GLY A 27 -4.96 5.11 -9.23
N TYR A 28 -4.04 5.75 -9.94
CA TYR A 28 -2.66 5.91 -9.49
C TYR A 28 -2.35 7.41 -9.50
N GLY A 29 -2.02 7.95 -8.32
CA GLY A 29 -1.75 9.37 -8.15
C GLY A 29 -0.74 9.62 -7.03
N ILE A 30 -0.42 10.88 -6.81
CA ILE A 30 0.64 11.31 -5.88
C ILE A 30 0.46 10.74 -4.47
N ALA A 31 -0.78 10.57 -3.99
CA ALA A 31 -1.07 9.94 -2.70
C ALA A 31 -0.61 8.48 -2.64
N VAL A 32 -0.97 7.66 -3.64
CA VAL A 32 -0.58 6.25 -3.73
C VAL A 32 0.93 6.11 -3.85
N ALA A 33 1.55 6.92 -4.71
CA ALA A 33 3.00 6.95 -4.89
C ALA A 33 3.72 7.34 -3.60
N THR A 34 3.21 8.34 -2.89
CA THR A 34 3.78 8.79 -1.60
C THR A 34 3.66 7.68 -0.55
N VAL A 35 2.52 7.00 -0.44
CA VAL A 35 2.38 5.87 0.50
C VAL A 35 3.36 4.75 0.19
N ALA A 36 3.61 4.44 -1.08
CA ALA A 36 4.67 3.50 -1.45
C ALA A 36 6.02 3.93 -0.92
N ARG A 37 6.40 5.20 -1.13
CA ARG A 37 7.67 5.76 -0.64
C ARG A 37 7.73 5.83 0.90
N MET A 38 6.62 6.09 1.59
CA MET A 38 6.55 6.03 3.06
C MET A 38 6.90 4.64 3.60
N LEU A 39 6.49 3.59 2.91
CA LEU A 39 6.70 2.18 3.29
C LEU A 39 8.05 1.63 2.84
N ASP A 40 8.66 2.22 1.81
CA ASP A 40 9.95 1.81 1.27
C ASP A 40 11.13 2.19 2.19
N ASP A 41 10.89 3.03 3.21
CA ASP A 41 11.80 3.39 4.31
C ASP A 41 13.22 3.87 3.97
N GLY A 42 13.49 4.22 2.71
CA GLY A 42 14.82 4.56 2.20
C GLY A 42 15.62 3.33 1.73
N THR A 43 15.11 2.12 1.95
CA THR A 43 15.62 0.88 1.36
C THR A 43 14.83 0.57 0.09
N THR A 44 15.37 0.97 -1.06
CA THR A 44 14.70 0.79 -2.36
C THR A 44 14.22 -0.65 -2.55
N GLY A 45 12.90 -0.82 -2.75
CA GLY A 45 12.29 -2.09 -3.17
C GLY A 45 11.53 -2.87 -2.09
N ARG A 46 11.37 -2.33 -0.88
CA ARG A 46 10.53 -2.90 0.18
C ARG A 46 9.04 -2.71 -0.06
N ALA A 47 8.64 -1.65 -0.76
CA ALA A 47 7.25 -1.40 -1.10
C ALA A 47 7.07 -1.14 -2.60
N ARG A 48 6.15 -1.88 -3.23
CA ARG A 48 5.88 -1.77 -4.67
C ARG A 48 4.39 -1.72 -4.94
N VAL A 49 3.99 -0.78 -5.78
CA VAL A 49 2.64 -0.73 -6.34
C VAL A 49 2.52 -1.81 -7.41
N LEU A 50 1.56 -2.72 -7.22
CA LEU A 50 1.29 -3.80 -8.14
C LEU A 50 0.35 -3.33 -9.24
N PRO A 51 0.69 -3.57 -10.53
CA PRO A 51 -0.26 -3.37 -11.62
C PRO A 51 -1.52 -4.24 -11.46
N PRO A 52 -2.68 -3.80 -11.94
CA PRO A 52 -3.89 -4.63 -11.91
C PRO A 52 -3.67 -6.01 -12.54
N GLY A 53 -4.17 -7.06 -11.88
CA GLY A 53 -4.06 -8.44 -12.36
C GLY A 53 -2.70 -9.12 -12.15
N THR A 54 -1.71 -8.44 -11.57
CA THR A 54 -0.46 -9.11 -11.17
C THR A 54 -0.68 -10.01 -9.95
N ALA A 55 -0.01 -11.16 -9.96
CA ALA A 55 -0.02 -12.07 -8.83
C ALA A 55 0.67 -11.43 -7.61
N LEU A 56 0.19 -11.76 -6.40
CA LEU A 56 0.82 -11.35 -5.17
C LEU A 56 2.18 -12.06 -5.03
N PRO A 57 3.31 -11.34 -4.94
CA PRO A 57 4.61 -11.96 -4.74
C PRO A 57 4.68 -12.75 -3.44
N TYR A 58 5.43 -13.85 -3.45
CA TYR A 58 5.54 -14.72 -2.28
C TYR A 58 6.15 -13.97 -1.09
N GLY A 59 5.58 -14.13 0.10
CA GLY A 59 6.04 -13.47 1.33
C GLY A 59 5.69 -11.98 1.47
N ALA A 60 5.20 -11.31 0.42
CA ALA A 60 4.82 -9.91 0.49
C ALA A 60 3.49 -9.73 1.25
N HIS A 61 3.41 -8.72 2.11
CA HIS A 61 2.18 -8.31 2.78
C HIS A 61 1.31 -7.48 1.82
N PRO A 62 0.07 -7.92 1.52
CA PRO A 62 -0.81 -7.16 0.65
C PRO A 62 -1.39 -5.93 1.38
N ILE A 63 -1.23 -4.76 0.77
CA ILE A 63 -1.75 -3.48 1.23
C ILE A 63 -2.76 -2.97 0.21
N VAL A 64 -4.05 -3.03 0.55
CA VAL A 64 -5.11 -2.41 -0.24
C VAL A 64 -5.18 -0.92 0.09
N LEU A 65 -5.14 -0.07 -0.94
CA LEU A 65 -5.13 1.38 -0.81
C LEU A 65 -6.41 1.98 -1.35
N ALA A 66 -7.05 2.84 -0.56
CA ALA A 66 -8.25 3.56 -0.97
C ALA A 66 -8.32 4.94 -0.30
N GLU A 67 -9.01 5.87 -0.95
CA GLU A 67 -9.40 7.13 -0.31
C GLU A 67 -10.52 6.93 0.71
N THR A 68 -10.67 7.84 1.67
CA THR A 68 -11.74 7.84 2.68
C THR A 68 -13.12 8.25 2.14
N THR A 69 -13.42 7.89 0.90
CA THR A 69 -14.69 8.18 0.23
C THR A 69 -15.58 6.94 0.20
N VAL A 70 -16.90 7.14 0.07
CA VAL A 70 -17.84 6.01 -0.08
C VAL A 70 -17.47 5.18 -1.32
N TYR A 71 -17.14 5.85 -2.43
CA TYR A 71 -16.67 5.19 -3.65
C TYR A 71 -15.41 4.35 -3.40
N GLY A 72 -14.42 4.92 -2.70
CA GLY A 72 -13.19 4.22 -2.34
C GLY A 72 -13.47 2.93 -1.57
N VAL A 73 -14.35 2.98 -0.56
CA VAL A 73 -14.71 1.77 0.20
C VAL A 73 -15.50 0.77 -0.63
N SER A 74 -16.42 1.20 -1.49
CA SER A 74 -17.13 0.29 -2.41
C SER A 74 -16.16 -0.45 -3.34
N CYS A 75 -15.10 0.20 -3.81
CA CYS A 75 -14.03 -0.44 -4.58
C CYS A 75 -13.25 -1.45 -3.73
N VAL A 76 -12.97 -1.16 -2.45
CA VAL A 76 -12.38 -2.14 -1.52
C VAL A 76 -13.27 -3.37 -1.37
N GLU A 77 -14.58 -3.19 -1.20
CA GLU A 77 -15.52 -4.32 -1.11
C GLU A 77 -15.48 -5.21 -2.37
N ALA A 78 -15.41 -4.59 -3.55
CA ALA A 78 -15.30 -5.29 -4.82
C ALA A 78 -13.99 -6.10 -4.92
N VAL A 79 -12.85 -5.50 -4.56
CA VAL A 79 -11.55 -6.19 -4.51
C VAL A 79 -11.57 -7.34 -3.52
N LEU A 80 -12.10 -7.11 -2.31
CA LEU A 80 -12.15 -8.13 -1.28
C LEU A 80 -13.07 -9.29 -1.65
N ARG A 81 -14.16 -9.05 -2.38
CA ARG A 81 -15.08 -10.10 -2.86
C ARG A 81 -14.35 -11.17 -3.68
N GLY A 82 -13.40 -10.76 -4.52
CA GLY A 82 -12.55 -11.66 -5.30
C GLY A 82 -11.31 -12.16 -4.57
N TRP A 83 -11.09 -11.76 -3.31
CA TRP A 83 -9.89 -12.11 -2.57
C TRP A 83 -9.87 -13.61 -2.24
N GLY A 84 -8.90 -14.32 -2.81
CA GLY A 84 -8.75 -15.76 -2.59
C GLY A 84 -8.50 -16.08 -1.11
N THR A 85 -9.15 -17.13 -0.61
CA THR A 85 -8.99 -17.58 0.80
C THR A 85 -7.60 -18.13 1.10
N HIS A 86 -6.83 -18.49 0.07
CA HIS A 86 -5.44 -18.94 0.17
C HIS A 86 -4.43 -17.78 0.27
N LEU A 87 -4.87 -16.54 0.02
CA LEU A 87 -4.02 -15.36 0.14
C LEU A 87 -4.05 -14.83 1.58
N PRO A 88 -2.96 -14.21 2.06
CA PRO A 88 -2.98 -13.52 3.34
C PRO A 88 -4.05 -12.43 3.35
N LYS A 89 -4.66 -12.19 4.53
CA LYS A 89 -5.60 -11.07 4.69
C LYS A 89 -4.88 -9.75 4.40
N PRO A 90 -5.45 -8.88 3.56
CA PRO A 90 -4.83 -7.61 3.26
C PRO A 90 -4.98 -6.64 4.42
N TRP A 91 -4.01 -5.76 4.55
CA TRP A 91 -4.19 -4.51 5.29
C TRP A 91 -4.94 -3.51 4.43
N LEU A 92 -5.82 -2.73 5.05
CA LEU A 92 -6.44 -1.58 4.40
C LEU A 92 -5.74 -0.30 4.87
N VAL A 93 -5.20 0.47 3.93
CA VAL A 93 -4.68 1.81 4.19
C VAL A 93 -5.62 2.81 3.55
N LEU A 94 -6.29 3.58 4.40
CA LEU A 94 -7.19 4.65 3.99
C LEU A 94 -6.43 5.98 3.92
N VAL A 95 -6.48 6.66 2.79
CA VAL A 95 -5.89 7.99 2.61
C VAL A 95 -7.00 9.03 2.69
N SER A 96 -6.85 10.02 3.58
CA SER A 96 -7.88 11.05 3.71
C SER A 96 -7.85 12.01 2.52
N ASP A 97 -8.96 12.15 1.80
CA ASP A 97 -9.11 12.99 0.62
C ASP A 97 -9.37 14.48 0.96
N ALA A 98 -9.89 14.72 2.16
CA ALA A 98 -10.21 16.04 2.69
C ALA A 98 -9.82 16.16 4.18
N PRO A 99 -9.62 17.38 4.72
CA PRO A 99 -9.38 17.63 6.15
C PRO A 99 -10.68 17.50 6.97
N ALA A 100 -11.46 16.47 6.70
CA ALA A 100 -12.74 16.20 7.33
C ALA A 100 -12.76 14.76 7.85
N ARG A 101 -13.59 14.52 8.87
CA ARG A 101 -13.82 13.16 9.35
C ARG A 101 -14.52 12.35 8.24
N PRO A 102 -14.11 11.08 7.99
CA PRO A 102 -14.82 10.22 7.06
C PRO A 102 -16.30 10.14 7.43
N VAL A 103 -17.19 10.16 6.43
CA VAL A 103 -18.64 10.06 6.62
C VAL A 103 -19.04 8.77 7.35
N ALA A 104 -20.23 8.74 7.94
CA ALA A 104 -20.69 7.61 8.74
C ALA A 104 -20.65 6.29 7.96
N ASP A 105 -21.12 6.31 6.71
CA ASP A 105 -21.20 5.13 5.84
C ASP A 105 -19.83 4.50 5.60
N VAL A 106 -18.80 5.32 5.34
CA VAL A 106 -17.40 4.86 5.21
C VAL A 106 -16.96 4.14 6.49
N ARG A 107 -17.23 4.70 7.66
CA ARG A 107 -16.82 4.08 8.93
C ARG A 107 -17.55 2.77 9.21
N TYR A 108 -18.85 2.70 8.91
CA TYR A 108 -19.65 1.50 9.09
C TYR A 108 -19.21 0.40 8.12
N ALA A 109 -19.00 0.72 6.86
CA ALA A 109 -18.52 -0.22 5.85
C ALA A 109 -17.13 -0.77 6.20
N VAL A 110 -16.18 0.11 6.58
CA VAL A 110 -14.83 -0.32 7.03
C VAL A 110 -14.91 -1.23 8.26
N ARG A 111 -15.79 -0.93 9.22
CA ARG A 111 -16.01 -1.81 10.38
C ARG A 111 -16.56 -3.18 9.97
N ALA A 112 -17.51 -3.22 9.04
CA ALA A 112 -18.06 -4.47 8.51
C ALA A 112 -17.02 -5.33 7.78
N LEU A 113 -16.04 -4.68 7.13
CA LEU A 113 -14.94 -5.35 6.45
C LEU A 113 -13.87 -5.94 7.40
N GLY A 114 -13.88 -5.59 8.69
CA GLY A 114 -12.81 -5.91 9.63
C GLY A 114 -12.43 -7.39 9.69
N ALA A 115 -13.40 -8.32 9.58
CA ALA A 115 -13.13 -9.76 9.61
C ALA A 115 -12.28 -10.25 8.41
N ARG A 116 -12.31 -9.51 7.29
CA ARG A 116 -11.60 -9.85 6.04
C ARG A 116 -10.22 -9.18 5.94
N LEU A 117 -9.90 -8.28 6.86
CA LEU A 117 -8.69 -7.47 6.86
C LEU A 117 -7.73 -7.96 7.95
N ALA A 118 -6.43 -7.80 7.72
CA ALA A 118 -5.42 -7.98 8.76
C ALA A 118 -5.39 -6.80 9.74
N GLY A 119 -5.80 -5.62 9.25
CA GLY A 119 -5.91 -4.40 10.03
C GLY A 119 -6.25 -3.21 9.13
N VAL A 120 -6.50 -2.07 9.77
CA VAL A 120 -6.79 -0.81 9.09
C VAL A 120 -5.84 0.27 9.61
N ALA A 121 -5.21 0.99 8.71
CA ALA A 121 -4.43 2.19 9.00
C ALA A 121 -4.99 3.38 8.23
N THR A 122 -4.76 4.59 8.75
CA THR A 122 -5.22 5.83 8.09
C THR A 122 -4.06 6.79 7.94
N VAL A 123 -3.86 7.26 6.71
CA VAL A 123 -3.00 8.39 6.37
C VAL A 123 -3.87 9.65 6.41
N PRO A 124 -3.52 10.65 7.23
CA PRO A 124 -4.32 11.88 7.33
C PRO A 124 -4.27 12.65 6.02
N TYR A 125 -5.13 13.67 5.91
CA TYR A 125 -5.09 14.58 4.77
C TYR A 125 -3.77 15.35 4.83
N LEU A 126 -2.99 15.27 3.75
CA LEU A 126 -1.67 15.91 3.61
C LEU A 126 -1.77 16.99 2.52
N PRO A 127 -2.06 18.25 2.87
CA PRO A 127 -2.27 19.32 1.90
C PRO A 127 -1.11 19.50 0.94
N VAL A 128 0.11 19.25 1.41
CA VAL A 128 1.35 19.37 0.64
C VAL A 128 1.37 18.49 -0.61
N LEU A 129 0.66 17.36 -0.61
CA LEU A 129 0.58 16.47 -1.77
C LEU A 129 -0.08 17.12 -2.99
N ARG A 130 -0.79 18.25 -2.80
CA ARG A 130 -1.36 19.03 -3.91
C ARG A 130 -0.35 19.96 -4.59
N ALA A 131 0.82 20.18 -3.98
CA ALA A 131 1.83 21.12 -4.45
C ALA A 131 3.09 20.44 -5.00
N VAL A 132 3.38 19.22 -4.53
CA VAL A 132 4.55 18.43 -4.94
C VAL A 132 4.32 17.72 -6.26
N LYS A 133 5.39 17.51 -7.02
CA LYS A 133 5.35 16.77 -8.29
C LYS A 133 5.68 15.31 -8.11
N GLU A 134 6.57 15.01 -7.17
CA GLU A 134 7.13 13.68 -6.95
C GLU A 134 6.94 13.23 -5.49
N PRO A 135 6.79 11.92 -5.24
CA PRO A 135 6.59 11.41 -3.89
C PRO A 135 7.83 11.54 -3.00
N ASP A 136 9.05 11.61 -3.58
CA ASP A 136 10.27 11.86 -2.81
C ASP A 136 10.32 13.29 -2.26
N GLU A 137 9.88 14.28 -3.03
CA GLU A 137 9.72 15.67 -2.59
C GLU A 137 8.73 15.77 -1.41
N ALA A 138 7.64 15.00 -1.46
CA ALA A 138 6.68 14.95 -0.36
C ALA A 138 7.31 14.48 0.97
N LEU A 139 8.28 13.58 0.93
CA LEU A 139 8.93 13.04 2.12
C LEU A 139 9.86 14.03 2.83
N GLU A 140 10.18 15.18 2.22
CA GLU A 140 10.93 16.25 2.88
C GLU A 140 10.08 16.98 3.93
N PHE A 141 8.75 16.89 3.81
CA PHE A 141 7.84 17.60 4.70
C PHE A 141 7.59 16.82 6.00
N LYS A 142 7.72 17.52 7.12
CA LYS A 142 7.59 16.97 8.48
C LYS A 142 6.28 16.22 8.72
N ASP A 143 5.16 16.73 8.21
CA ASP A 143 3.85 16.09 8.39
C ASP A 143 3.76 14.76 7.65
N VAL A 144 4.38 14.67 6.47
CA VAL A 144 4.46 13.45 5.66
C VAL A 144 5.37 12.43 6.36
N GLN A 145 6.52 12.86 6.87
CA GLN A 145 7.41 12.00 7.67
C GLN A 145 6.73 11.46 8.93
N ALA A 146 5.97 12.31 9.63
CA ALA A 146 5.20 11.91 10.80
C ALA A 146 4.10 10.89 10.43
N ALA A 147 3.40 11.10 9.31
CA ALA A 147 2.43 10.15 8.79
C ALA A 147 3.08 8.81 8.41
N ALA A 148 4.24 8.83 7.75
CA ALA A 148 5.01 7.64 7.40
C ALA A 148 5.41 6.84 8.64
N GLY A 149 5.93 7.52 9.67
CA GLY A 149 6.29 6.89 10.93
C GLY A 149 5.10 6.30 11.68
N LYS A 150 3.91 6.90 11.60
CA LYS A 150 2.67 6.31 12.16
C LYS A 150 2.21 5.10 11.35
N LEU A 151 2.23 5.20 10.02
CA LEU A 151 1.82 4.13 9.12
C LEU A 151 2.67 2.87 9.34
N ARG A 152 4.01 3.00 9.32
CA ARG A 152 4.93 1.87 9.54
C ARG A 152 4.67 1.21 10.90
N ARG A 153 4.57 2.00 11.97
CA ARG A 153 4.26 1.48 13.31
C ARG A 153 2.92 0.74 13.37
N ALA A 154 1.90 1.21 12.64
CA ALA A 154 0.61 0.54 12.58
C ALA A 154 0.71 -0.84 11.91
N LEU A 155 1.43 -0.93 10.78
CA LEU A 155 1.61 -2.18 10.04
C LEU A 155 2.50 -3.18 10.78
N GLU A 156 3.54 -2.70 11.47
CA GLU A 156 4.48 -3.55 12.21
C GLU A 156 3.96 -3.97 13.59
N GLY A 157 3.19 -3.11 14.25
CA GLY A 157 2.70 -3.33 15.61
C GLY A 157 1.63 -4.43 15.75
N ASN A 158 1.03 -4.85 14.64
CA ASN A 158 0.02 -5.92 14.62
C ASN A 158 0.60 -7.30 14.25
N ASN A 159 1.92 -7.40 14.10
CA ASN A 159 2.61 -8.65 13.76
C ASN A 159 3.06 -9.44 15.00
N ARG A 160 2.33 -9.29 16.13
CA ARG A 160 2.54 -10.00 17.39
C ARG A 160 1.39 -10.96 17.67
#